data_AF-A0A0S8H672-F1
#
_entry.id   AF-A0A0S8H672-F1
#
_cell.length_a   1.000
_cell.length_b   1.000
_cell.length_c   1.000
_cell.angle_alpha   90.00
_cell.angle_beta   90.00
_cell.angle_gamma   90.00
#
_symmetry.space_group_name_H-M   'P 1'
#
loop_
_entity.id
_entity.type
_entity.pdbx_description
1 polymer ?
#
loop_
_entity_poly.entity_id
_entity_poly.type
_entity_poly.pdbx_seq_one_letter_code
_entity_poly.pdbx_strand_id
1 'polypeptide(L)'
;MRMQKASSVVALALLCGLAGGQDSGSAPPGEVDRLSAGGRPQSAPASQPWAAARDKLLEQLSLSLTPEQQAQLRQLVDAQYQAAENWIRQHQKELDDLRAQLAGAASDDQRTALGEKLAKLQAQQRELSQKLHQAIGEAIRPFVEQARQEGARAYAELVARAHALLRLNLPAEQKTRYEKILKDAGARSEQTKNPKEMLGIMRAAHQEVRDKVLTKEQAERFDRLLAREIEFQRMRYALQFMELPREQNARAEKILRDAYTRTEQAKDVHEESAIQRAARQEIRQNVLTGEQAEKFEKFLTREVHGAQSQPAGRSESAPGSH
;
A
#
# COMPACT_ATOMS: atom_id res chain seq x y z
N MET A 1 12.61 26.62 -16.50
CA MET A 1 13.66 25.68 -16.04
C MET A 1 13.06 24.31 -15.87
N ARG A 2 13.68 23.28 -16.45
CA ARG A 2 13.15 21.92 -16.63
C ARG A 2 12.70 21.28 -15.31
N MET A 3 11.39 21.14 -15.11
CA MET A 3 10.80 20.25 -14.10
C MET A 3 10.77 18.82 -14.67
N GLN A 4 11.91 18.13 -14.59
CA GLN A 4 12.00 16.68 -14.72
C GLN A 4 12.80 16.19 -13.53
N LYS A 5 12.09 15.68 -12.53
CA LYS A 5 12.47 14.75 -11.45
C LYS A 5 11.42 14.85 -10.34
N ALA A 6 10.21 14.41 -10.68
CA ALA A 6 9.21 14.01 -9.70
C ALA A 6 9.44 12.51 -9.43
N SER A 7 10.34 12.19 -8.50
CA SER A 7 10.70 10.79 -8.19
C SER A 7 10.34 10.34 -6.78
N SER A 8 9.64 11.16 -5.99
CA SER A 8 9.37 10.85 -4.57
C SER A 8 7.89 10.57 -4.27
N VAL A 9 7.00 10.71 -5.27
CA VAL A 9 5.56 10.31 -5.19
C VAL A 9 5.33 8.88 -5.73
N VAL A 10 6.33 8.30 -6.41
CA VAL A 10 6.26 6.96 -7.00
C VAL A 10 6.37 5.85 -5.95
N ALA A 11 6.90 6.13 -4.75
CA ALA A 11 7.04 5.13 -3.69
C ALA A 11 5.67 4.64 -3.14
N LEU A 12 4.62 5.49 -3.16
CA LEU A 12 3.27 5.06 -2.79
C LEU A 12 2.54 4.35 -3.95
N ALA A 13 2.89 4.69 -5.20
CA ALA A 13 2.39 4.03 -6.40
C ALA A 13 3.02 2.63 -6.60
N LEU A 14 4.25 2.41 -6.14
CA LEU A 14 4.94 1.10 -6.20
C LEU A 14 4.31 0.05 -5.28
N LEU A 15 3.64 0.44 -4.20
CA LEU A 15 2.83 -0.47 -3.38
C LEU A 15 1.46 -0.79 -4.01
N CYS A 16 1.02 -0.02 -5.02
CA CYS A 16 -0.22 -0.27 -5.78
C CYS A 16 0.02 -0.99 -7.12
N GLY A 17 1.27 -1.10 -7.57
CA GLY A 17 1.62 -1.58 -8.92
C GLY A 17 1.95 -3.06 -9.06
N LEU A 18 1.95 -3.86 -7.98
CA LEU A 18 2.34 -5.28 -8.01
C LEU A 18 1.19 -6.25 -8.34
N ALA A 19 0.13 -5.79 -9.01
CA ALA A 19 -0.96 -6.64 -9.50
C ALA A 19 -1.26 -6.47 -11.01
N GLY A 20 -0.41 -5.76 -11.76
CA GLY A 20 -0.52 -5.65 -13.23
C GLY A 20 0.57 -6.48 -13.92
N GLY A 21 0.19 -7.60 -14.51
CA GLY A 21 1.09 -8.47 -15.27
C GLY A 21 1.79 -7.72 -16.41
N GLN A 22 3.11 -7.85 -16.46
CA GLN A 22 3.88 -7.58 -17.67
C GLN A 22 3.96 -8.87 -18.48
N ASP A 23 3.19 -8.92 -19.56
CA ASP A 23 3.52 -9.68 -20.76
C ASP A 23 4.88 -9.19 -21.28
N SER A 24 5.93 -9.96 -21.02
CA SER A 24 7.21 -9.85 -21.73
C SER A 24 7.21 -10.86 -22.88
N GLY A 25 6.58 -10.47 -23.98
CA GLY A 25 6.70 -11.13 -25.27
C GLY A 25 7.93 -10.63 -26.06
N SER A 26 8.77 -11.59 -26.47
CA SER A 26 9.59 -11.58 -27.68
C SER A 26 10.85 -10.73 -27.75
N ALA A 27 12.01 -11.41 -27.67
CA ALA A 27 13.18 -11.11 -28.50
C ALA A 27 13.73 -12.43 -29.10
N PRO A 28 14.30 -12.42 -30.32
CA PRO A 28 14.39 -13.58 -31.22
C PRO A 28 15.71 -14.38 -31.11
N PRO A 29 15.85 -15.54 -31.80
CA PRO A 29 16.94 -16.49 -31.59
C PRO A 29 18.15 -16.23 -32.50
N GLY A 30 19.36 -16.50 -32.00
CA GLY A 30 20.58 -16.50 -32.82
C GLY A 30 21.86 -16.85 -32.05
N GLU A 31 22.43 -18.01 -32.40
CA GLU A 31 23.85 -18.42 -32.38
C GLU A 31 24.65 -18.67 -31.08
N VAL A 32 24.77 -19.98 -30.82
CA VAL A 32 25.93 -20.81 -30.37
C VAL A 32 27.32 -20.13 -30.42
N ASP A 33 28.16 -20.25 -29.39
CA ASP A 33 29.12 -21.37 -29.26
C ASP A 33 29.95 -21.37 -27.94
N ARG A 34 30.25 -22.60 -27.49
CA ARG A 34 31.29 -23.12 -26.58
C ARG A 34 32.05 -22.20 -25.60
N LEU A 35 32.10 -22.64 -24.34
CA LEU A 35 33.33 -23.08 -23.66
C LEU A 35 33.00 -24.04 -22.50
N SER A 36 33.45 -25.29 -22.63
CA SER A 36 33.50 -26.29 -21.55
C SER A 36 34.78 -26.10 -20.73
N ALA A 37 34.68 -26.11 -19.39
CA ALA A 37 35.68 -26.74 -18.52
C ALA A 37 35.21 -26.75 -17.05
N GLY A 38 35.08 -27.96 -16.49
CA GLY A 38 35.55 -28.28 -15.14
C GLY A 38 35.03 -27.46 -13.97
N GLY A 39 33.84 -27.80 -13.47
CA GLY A 39 33.42 -27.42 -12.13
C GLY A 39 32.16 -28.17 -11.76
N ARG A 40 32.30 -29.28 -11.02
CA ARG A 40 31.15 -29.83 -10.29
C ARG A 40 30.55 -28.68 -9.48
N PRO A 41 29.25 -28.35 -9.63
CA PRO A 41 28.64 -27.39 -8.72
C PRO A 41 28.71 -28.04 -7.34
N GLN A 42 29.56 -27.49 -6.47
CA GLN A 42 29.51 -27.80 -5.06
C GLN A 42 28.08 -27.56 -4.62
N SER A 43 27.49 -28.58 -4.03
CA SER A 43 26.20 -28.57 -3.37
C SER A 43 26.22 -27.50 -2.28
N ALA A 44 25.83 -26.28 -2.66
CA ALA A 44 25.40 -25.27 -1.69
C ALA A 44 24.18 -25.84 -0.94
N PRO A 45 24.10 -25.68 0.39
CA PRO A 45 22.98 -26.22 1.14
C PRO A 45 21.67 -25.60 0.64
N ALA A 46 20.78 -26.45 0.13
CA ALA A 46 19.52 -26.10 -0.53
C ALA A 46 18.42 -25.58 0.43
N SER A 47 18.77 -24.85 1.49
CA SER A 47 17.82 -24.42 2.53
C SER A 47 17.66 -22.91 2.71
N GLN A 48 18.44 -22.05 2.02
CA GLN A 48 18.42 -20.60 2.29
C GLN A 48 17.66 -19.65 1.34
N PRO A 49 17.27 -19.98 0.08
CA PRO A 49 16.62 -18.98 -0.78
C PRO A 49 15.19 -18.63 -0.31
N TRP A 50 14.51 -19.56 0.36
CA TRP A 50 13.12 -19.37 0.79
C TRP A 50 13.00 -18.60 2.10
N ALA A 51 13.85 -18.86 3.10
CA ALA A 51 13.86 -18.09 4.35
C ALA A 51 14.22 -16.62 4.10
N ALA A 52 15.19 -16.35 3.21
CA ALA A 52 15.55 -14.98 2.83
C ALA A 52 14.41 -14.27 2.04
N ALA A 53 13.72 -14.98 1.16
CA ALA A 53 12.55 -14.44 0.45
C ALA A 53 11.38 -14.14 1.39
N ARG A 54 11.14 -15.02 2.38
CA ARG A 54 10.16 -14.81 3.46
C ARG A 54 10.49 -13.56 4.25
N ASP A 55 11.71 -13.45 4.74
CA ASP A 55 12.12 -12.35 5.61
C ASP A 55 12.06 -11.01 4.85
N LYS A 56 12.43 -11.01 3.57
CA LYS A 56 12.29 -9.84 2.69
C LYS A 56 10.83 -9.46 2.44
N LEU A 57 9.94 -10.43 2.21
CA LEU A 57 8.50 -10.18 2.06
C LEU A 57 7.92 -9.60 3.35
N LEU A 58 8.25 -10.18 4.50
CA LEU A 58 7.81 -9.70 5.81
C LEU A 58 8.36 -8.30 6.09
N GLU A 59 9.63 -8.02 5.80
CA GLU A 59 10.22 -6.69 5.92
C GLU A 59 9.45 -5.66 5.09
N GLN A 60 9.21 -5.95 3.80
CA GLN A 60 8.51 -5.04 2.89
C GLN A 60 7.07 -4.75 3.33
N LEU A 61 6.35 -5.77 3.79
CA LEU A 61 4.98 -5.62 4.26
C LEU A 61 4.92 -4.96 5.64
N SER A 62 5.92 -5.15 6.50
CA SER A 62 5.95 -4.62 7.86
C SER A 62 6.08 -3.10 7.93
N LEU A 63 6.66 -2.45 6.92
CA LEU A 63 6.87 -0.99 6.90
C LEU A 63 5.57 -0.17 7.02
N SER A 64 4.42 -0.77 6.71
CA SER A 64 3.12 -0.08 6.71
C SER A 64 2.11 -0.64 7.73
N LEU A 65 2.39 -1.79 8.35
CA LEU A 65 1.44 -2.51 9.23
C LEU A 65 1.64 -2.18 10.72
N THR A 66 0.64 -2.48 11.55
CA THR A 66 0.78 -2.45 13.02
C THR A 66 1.51 -3.70 13.53
N PRO A 67 2.08 -3.70 14.75
CA PRO A 67 2.74 -4.90 15.31
C PRO A 67 1.83 -6.14 15.34
N GLU A 68 0.55 -5.97 15.64
CA GLU A 68 -0.44 -7.06 15.66
C GLU A 68 -0.69 -7.62 14.25
N GLN A 69 -0.82 -6.74 13.26
CA GLN A 69 -0.99 -7.13 11.86
C GLN A 69 0.27 -7.82 11.31
N GLN A 70 1.45 -7.35 11.70
CA GLN A 70 2.73 -8.00 11.37
C GLN A 70 2.80 -9.41 11.97
N ALA A 71 2.36 -9.59 13.22
CA ALA A 71 2.35 -10.90 13.87
C ALA A 71 1.38 -11.88 13.17
N GLN A 72 0.18 -11.43 12.82
CA GLN A 72 -0.81 -12.23 12.08
C GLN A 72 -0.29 -12.61 10.69
N LEU A 73 0.23 -11.64 9.95
CA LEU A 73 0.84 -11.86 8.64
C LEU A 73 2.00 -12.86 8.73
N ARG A 74 2.87 -12.71 9.73
CA ARG A 74 4.01 -13.61 9.96
C ARG A 74 3.55 -15.04 10.21
N GLN A 75 2.55 -15.26 11.08
CA GLN A 75 2.01 -16.60 11.32
C GLN A 75 1.44 -17.24 10.06
N LEU A 76 0.71 -16.48 9.25
CA LEU A 76 0.13 -16.97 8.00
C LEU A 76 1.22 -17.35 7.01
N VAL A 77 2.21 -16.48 6.81
CA VAL A 77 3.35 -16.74 5.93
C VAL A 77 4.14 -17.94 6.45
N ASP A 78 4.51 -17.99 7.72
CA ASP A 78 5.27 -19.10 8.31
C ASP A 78 4.57 -20.45 8.13
N ALA A 79 3.24 -20.52 8.31
CA ALA A 79 2.47 -21.75 8.10
C ALA A 79 2.53 -22.25 6.65
N GLN A 80 2.42 -21.35 5.67
CA GLN A 80 2.51 -21.69 4.25
C GLN A 80 3.94 -22.12 3.87
N TYR A 81 4.96 -21.44 4.41
CA TYR A 81 6.35 -21.83 4.20
C TYR A 81 6.69 -23.20 4.82
N GLN A 82 6.15 -23.51 5.99
CA GLN A 82 6.32 -24.81 6.61
C GLN A 82 5.73 -25.95 5.76
N ALA A 83 4.59 -25.70 5.09
CA ALA A 83 4.01 -26.65 4.15
C ALA A 83 4.93 -26.91 2.94
N ALA A 84 5.58 -25.87 2.41
CA ALA A 84 6.56 -26.00 1.33
C ALA A 84 7.80 -26.79 1.78
N GLU A 85 8.34 -26.48 2.96
CA GLU A 85 9.49 -27.22 3.51
C GLU A 85 9.17 -28.70 3.73
N ASN A 86 7.98 -29.00 4.25
CA ASN A 86 7.55 -30.39 4.46
C ASN A 86 7.50 -31.16 3.13
N TRP A 87 6.99 -30.54 2.06
CA TRP A 87 6.97 -31.15 0.73
C TRP A 87 8.39 -31.41 0.20
N ILE A 88 9.29 -30.43 0.32
CA ILE A 88 10.70 -30.58 -0.08
C ILE A 88 11.33 -31.75 0.69
N ARG A 89 11.16 -31.81 2.01
CA ARG A 89 11.70 -32.91 2.82
C ARG A 89 11.15 -34.28 2.40
N GLN A 90 9.89 -34.35 1.99
CA GLN A 90 9.24 -35.59 1.58
C GLN A 90 9.69 -36.07 0.18
N HIS A 91 9.83 -35.15 -0.78
CA HIS A 91 9.99 -35.53 -2.19
C HIS A 91 11.34 -35.17 -2.82
N GLN A 92 12.22 -34.43 -2.14
CA GLN A 92 13.51 -34.02 -2.71
C GLN A 92 14.40 -35.23 -3.06
N LYS A 93 14.47 -36.21 -2.16
CA LYS A 93 15.25 -37.43 -2.41
C LYS A 93 14.69 -38.23 -3.60
N GLU A 94 13.36 -38.35 -3.68
CA GLU A 94 12.69 -39.02 -4.80
C GLU A 94 12.97 -38.31 -6.14
N LEU A 95 12.96 -36.98 -6.16
CA LEU A 95 13.33 -36.19 -7.33
C LEU A 95 14.77 -36.41 -7.76
N ASP A 96 15.70 -36.42 -6.80
CA ASP A 96 17.13 -36.60 -7.08
C ASP A 96 17.43 -38.03 -7.55
N ASP A 97 16.79 -39.03 -6.93
CA ASP A 97 16.87 -40.44 -7.34
C ASP A 97 16.30 -40.64 -8.75
N LEU A 98 15.16 -40.02 -9.09
CA LEU A 98 14.58 -40.09 -10.44
C LEU A 98 15.47 -39.42 -11.49
N ARG A 99 16.09 -38.28 -11.16
CA ARG A 99 17.06 -37.61 -12.07
C ARG A 99 18.28 -38.48 -12.33
N ALA A 100 18.83 -39.12 -11.30
CA ALA A 100 19.96 -40.02 -11.42
C ALA A 100 19.61 -41.27 -12.25
N GLN A 101 18.42 -41.86 -12.03
CA GLN A 101 17.92 -43.00 -12.81
C GLN A 101 17.69 -42.63 -14.27
N LEU A 102 17.18 -41.42 -14.54
CA LEU A 102 16.96 -40.94 -15.91
C LEU A 102 18.28 -40.72 -16.67
N ALA A 103 19.32 -40.24 -15.99
CA ALA A 103 20.66 -40.08 -16.55
C ALA A 103 21.35 -41.42 -16.88
N GLY A 104 21.03 -42.49 -16.14
CA GLY A 104 21.57 -43.84 -16.33
C GLY A 104 20.68 -44.79 -17.12
N ALA A 105 19.55 -44.34 -17.66
CA ALA A 105 18.58 -45.20 -18.33
C ALA A 105 19.11 -45.76 -19.66
N ALA A 106 19.01 -47.10 -19.82
CA ALA A 106 19.61 -47.86 -20.91
C ALA A 106 18.71 -48.02 -22.14
N SER A 107 17.39 -47.83 -21.99
CA SER A 107 16.41 -47.88 -23.07
C SER A 107 15.50 -46.66 -23.10
N ASP A 108 14.93 -46.37 -24.26
CA ASP A 108 14.03 -45.24 -24.44
C ASP A 108 12.68 -45.45 -23.71
N ASP A 109 12.22 -46.71 -23.59
CA ASP A 109 11.03 -47.04 -22.79
C ASP A 109 11.26 -46.71 -21.30
N GLN A 110 12.44 -47.02 -20.77
CA GLN A 110 12.82 -46.71 -19.39
C GLN A 110 12.96 -45.20 -19.15
N ARG A 111 13.55 -44.47 -20.11
CA ARG A 111 13.63 -43.01 -20.06
C ARG A 111 12.25 -42.36 -20.05
N THR A 112 11.33 -42.88 -20.87
CA THR A 112 9.96 -42.36 -20.98
C THR A 112 9.21 -42.56 -19.66
N ALA A 113 9.23 -43.78 -19.10
CA ALA A 113 8.56 -44.08 -17.83
C ALA A 113 9.12 -43.28 -16.64
N LEU A 114 10.44 -43.08 -16.56
CA LEU A 114 11.06 -42.24 -15.54
C LEU A 114 10.76 -40.75 -15.76
N GLY A 115 10.71 -40.32 -17.01
CA GLY A 115 10.33 -38.95 -17.41
C GLY A 115 8.91 -38.60 -16.99
N GLU A 116 7.96 -39.51 -17.16
CA GLU A 116 6.57 -39.33 -16.72
C GLU A 116 6.46 -39.19 -15.19
N LYS A 117 7.18 -40.01 -14.43
CA LYS A 117 7.22 -39.91 -12.95
C LYS A 117 7.82 -38.59 -12.49
N LEU A 118 8.93 -38.17 -13.10
CA LEU A 118 9.57 -36.90 -12.82
C LEU A 118 8.63 -35.73 -13.16
N ALA A 119 7.96 -35.77 -14.31
CA ALA A 119 7.00 -34.76 -14.73
C ALA A 119 5.82 -34.66 -13.75
N LYS A 120 5.32 -35.79 -13.23
CA LYS A 120 4.24 -35.82 -12.24
C LYS A 120 4.63 -35.16 -10.93
N LEU A 121 5.81 -35.47 -10.37
CA LEU A 121 6.30 -34.83 -9.14
C LEU A 121 6.57 -33.33 -9.35
N GLN A 122 7.13 -32.95 -10.49
CA GLN A 122 7.31 -31.54 -10.84
C GLN A 122 5.98 -30.81 -10.99
N ALA A 123 4.94 -31.45 -11.55
CA ALA A 123 3.61 -30.88 -11.64
C ALA A 123 3.01 -30.65 -10.24
N GLN A 124 3.15 -31.61 -9.33
CA GLN A 124 2.73 -31.46 -7.92
C GLN A 124 3.48 -30.30 -7.23
N GLN A 125 4.78 -30.15 -7.48
CA GLN A 125 5.57 -29.03 -6.96
C GLN A 125 5.04 -27.68 -7.45
N ARG A 126 4.74 -27.57 -8.76
CA ARG A 126 4.18 -26.34 -9.35
C ARG A 126 2.80 -26.04 -8.78
N GLU A 127 1.95 -27.05 -8.63
CA GLU A 127 0.61 -26.91 -8.06
C GLU A 127 0.68 -26.43 -6.60
N LEU A 128 1.56 -27.02 -5.79
CA LEU A 128 1.80 -26.56 -4.42
C LEU A 128 2.28 -25.11 -4.40
N SER A 129 3.27 -24.76 -5.25
CA SER A 129 3.76 -23.38 -5.36
C SER A 129 2.65 -22.40 -5.74
N GLN A 130 1.78 -22.75 -6.69
CA GLN A 130 0.64 -21.91 -7.09
C GLN A 130 -0.37 -21.74 -5.94
N LYS A 131 -0.72 -22.83 -5.26
CA LYS A 131 -1.62 -22.80 -4.09
C LYS A 131 -1.05 -21.94 -2.97
N LEU A 132 0.25 -22.04 -2.70
CA LEU A 132 0.95 -21.23 -1.70
C LEU A 132 0.94 -19.74 -2.08
N HIS A 133 1.26 -19.40 -3.34
CA HIS A 133 1.19 -18.02 -3.81
C HIS A 133 -0.23 -17.44 -3.74
N GLN A 134 -1.25 -18.22 -4.10
CA GLN A 134 -2.65 -17.82 -3.99
C GLN A 134 -3.05 -17.61 -2.53
N ALA A 135 -2.77 -18.57 -1.65
CA ALA A 135 -3.10 -18.50 -0.23
C ALA A 135 -2.40 -17.33 0.47
N ILE A 136 -1.12 -17.09 0.17
CA ILE A 136 -0.39 -15.90 0.66
C ILE A 136 -1.06 -14.64 0.09
N GLY A 137 -1.31 -14.59 -1.22
CA GLY A 137 -1.96 -13.44 -1.88
C GLY A 137 -3.32 -13.08 -1.27
N GLU A 138 -4.17 -14.07 -1.00
CA GLU A 138 -5.46 -13.90 -0.35
C GLU A 138 -5.31 -13.48 1.11
N ALA A 139 -4.38 -14.10 1.84
CA ALA A 139 -4.09 -13.77 3.23
C ALA A 139 -3.57 -12.34 3.40
N ILE A 140 -2.73 -11.85 2.48
CA ILE A 140 -2.17 -10.49 2.55
C ILE A 140 -3.10 -9.42 2.01
N ARG A 141 -4.09 -9.80 1.17
CA ARG A 141 -4.97 -8.84 0.48
C ARG A 141 -5.65 -7.84 1.43
N PRO A 142 -6.24 -8.23 2.56
CA PRO A 142 -6.87 -7.26 3.47
C PRO A 142 -5.86 -6.24 4.03
N PHE A 143 -4.62 -6.67 4.30
CA PHE A 143 -3.55 -5.81 4.80
C PHE A 143 -3.06 -4.83 3.73
N VAL A 144 -2.90 -5.31 2.49
CA VAL A 144 -2.53 -4.46 1.35
C VAL A 144 -3.63 -3.45 1.05
N GLU A 145 -4.90 -3.87 1.01
CA GLU A 145 -6.05 -2.99 0.81
C GLU A 145 -6.14 -1.93 1.91
N GLN A 146 -5.94 -2.32 3.18
CA GLN A 146 -5.91 -1.39 4.29
C GLN A 146 -4.75 -0.39 4.18
N ALA A 147 -3.53 -0.86 3.92
CA ALA A 147 -2.37 0.02 3.75
C ALA A 147 -2.57 0.99 2.57
N ARG A 148 -3.21 0.52 1.47
CA ARG A 148 -3.56 1.35 0.32
C ARG A 148 -4.56 2.44 0.69
N GLN A 149 -5.60 2.10 1.45
CA GLN A 149 -6.61 3.06 1.93
C GLN A 149 -6.00 4.09 2.89
N GLU A 150 -5.20 3.65 3.86
CA GLU A 150 -4.52 4.54 4.81
C GLU A 150 -3.54 5.47 4.10
N GLY A 151 -2.75 4.94 3.16
CA GLY A 151 -1.84 5.72 2.33
C GLY A 151 -2.58 6.78 1.50
N ALA A 152 -3.72 6.42 0.89
CA ALA A 152 -4.52 7.38 0.14
C ALA A 152 -5.13 8.47 1.02
N ARG A 153 -5.59 8.14 2.23
CA ARG A 153 -6.08 9.15 3.18
C ARG A 153 -4.98 10.10 3.63
N ALA A 154 -3.80 9.58 3.93
CA ALA A 154 -2.67 10.40 4.32
C ALA A 154 -2.22 11.31 3.17
N TYR A 155 -2.22 10.79 1.94
CA TYR A 155 -1.93 11.59 0.75
C TYR A 155 -3.01 12.65 0.48
N ALA A 156 -4.29 12.30 0.64
CA ALA A 156 -5.42 13.22 0.56
C ALA A 156 -5.25 14.41 1.52
N GLU A 157 -4.83 14.13 2.75
CA GLU A 157 -4.56 15.16 3.76
C GLU A 157 -3.40 16.07 3.35
N LEU A 158 -2.30 15.53 2.82
CA LEU A 158 -1.18 16.34 2.35
C LEU A 158 -1.57 17.25 1.18
N VAL A 159 -2.31 16.72 0.21
CA VAL A 159 -2.86 17.50 -0.92
C VAL A 159 -3.79 18.60 -0.40
N ALA A 160 -4.66 18.28 0.56
CA ALA A 160 -5.55 19.24 1.19
C ALA A 160 -4.78 20.38 1.90
N ARG A 161 -3.72 20.06 2.64
CA ARG A 161 -2.83 21.06 3.28
C ARG A 161 -2.16 21.96 2.25
N ALA A 162 -1.64 21.39 1.17
CA ALA A 162 -1.02 22.17 0.09
C ALA A 162 -2.04 23.12 -0.57
N HIS A 163 -3.24 22.64 -0.89
CA HIS A 163 -4.31 23.45 -1.48
C HIS A 163 -4.78 24.56 -0.54
N ALA A 164 -4.95 24.25 0.76
CA ALA A 164 -5.34 25.24 1.76
C ALA A 164 -4.31 26.37 1.86
N LEU A 165 -3.00 26.07 1.87
CA LEU A 165 -1.95 27.10 1.85
C LEU A 165 -1.98 27.96 0.59
N LEU A 166 -2.13 27.36 -0.59
CA LEU A 166 -2.19 28.09 -1.86
C LEU A 166 -3.36 29.10 -1.88
N ARG A 167 -4.46 28.78 -1.21
CA ARG A 167 -5.68 29.61 -1.13
C ARG A 167 -5.62 30.77 -0.15
N LEU A 168 -4.62 30.81 0.73
CA LEU A 168 -4.43 31.94 1.65
C LEU A 168 -3.89 33.19 0.95
N ASN A 169 -3.47 33.09 -0.32
CA ASN A 169 -2.91 34.21 -1.09
C ASN A 169 -1.80 34.94 -0.33
N LEU A 170 -0.84 34.18 0.20
CA LEU A 170 0.23 34.71 1.05
C LEU A 170 1.08 35.78 0.31
N PRO A 171 1.56 36.83 1.01
CA PRO A 171 2.58 37.75 0.50
C PRO A 171 3.87 37.04 0.14
N ALA A 172 4.65 37.61 -0.80
CA ALA A 172 5.86 37.00 -1.34
C ALA A 172 6.89 36.58 -0.26
N GLU A 173 7.01 37.35 0.82
CA GLU A 173 7.92 37.02 1.93
C GLU A 173 7.48 35.78 2.71
N GLN A 174 6.18 35.69 3.05
CA GLN A 174 5.61 34.48 3.66
C GLN A 174 5.68 33.30 2.69
N LYS A 175 5.51 33.55 1.38
CA LYS A 175 5.63 32.52 0.34
C LYS A 175 7.00 31.85 0.34
N THR A 176 8.05 32.68 0.26
CA THR A 176 9.45 32.21 0.31
C THR A 176 9.74 31.39 1.59
N ARG A 177 9.21 31.83 2.74
CA ARG A 177 9.41 31.12 4.02
C ARG A 177 8.71 29.76 4.05
N TYR A 178 7.45 29.66 3.63
CA TYR A 178 6.77 28.36 3.63
C TYR A 178 7.40 27.40 2.61
N GLU A 179 7.80 27.90 1.44
CA GLU A 179 8.44 27.07 0.40
C GLU A 179 9.75 26.47 0.89
N LYS A 180 10.53 27.24 1.65
CA LYS A 180 11.75 26.74 2.29
C LYS A 180 11.44 25.61 3.28
N ILE A 181 10.47 25.79 4.18
CA ILE A 181 10.08 24.77 5.16
C ILE A 181 9.64 23.47 4.47
N LEU A 182 8.80 23.58 3.43
CA LEU A 182 8.32 22.42 2.69
C LEU A 182 9.44 21.74 1.88
N LYS A 183 10.37 22.50 1.31
CA LYS A 183 11.53 21.95 0.58
C LYS A 183 12.46 21.19 1.52
N ASP A 184 12.77 21.76 2.69
CA ASP A 184 13.64 21.12 3.68
C ASP A 184 12.98 19.85 4.26
N ALA A 185 11.66 19.88 4.46
CA ALA A 185 10.89 18.69 4.83
C ALA A 185 10.88 17.63 3.71
N GLY A 186 10.73 18.04 2.45
CA GLY A 186 10.83 17.16 1.30
C GLY A 186 12.16 16.41 1.27
N ALA A 187 13.28 17.15 1.41
CA ALA A 187 14.61 16.55 1.45
C ALA A 187 14.80 15.57 2.63
N ARG A 188 14.26 15.88 3.82
CA ARG A 188 14.26 14.96 4.97
C ARG A 188 13.41 13.72 4.73
N SER A 189 12.25 13.88 4.09
CA SER A 189 11.35 12.77 3.80
C SER A 189 11.98 11.77 2.80
N GLU A 190 12.77 12.25 1.84
CA GLU A 190 13.47 11.40 0.87
C GLU A 190 14.56 10.52 1.48
N GLN A 191 15.08 10.89 2.66
CA GLN A 191 16.09 10.11 3.38
C GLN A 191 15.48 8.93 4.15
N THR A 192 14.15 8.90 4.28
CA THR A 192 13.41 7.89 5.03
C THR A 192 12.86 6.81 4.09
N LYS A 193 13.01 5.55 4.50
CA LYS A 193 12.39 4.40 3.80
C LYS A 193 11.00 4.02 4.33
N ASN A 194 10.62 4.56 5.49
CA ASN A 194 9.36 4.28 6.15
C ASN A 194 8.27 5.29 5.71
N PRO A 195 7.22 4.86 4.99
CA PRO A 195 6.16 5.76 4.53
C PRO A 195 5.47 6.53 5.65
N LYS A 196 5.29 5.93 6.84
CA LYS A 196 4.66 6.61 7.99
C LYS A 196 5.50 7.79 8.49
N GLU A 197 6.81 7.62 8.55
CA GLU A 197 7.75 8.68 8.93
C GLU A 197 7.82 9.78 7.87
N MET A 198 7.82 9.43 6.57
CA MET A 198 7.76 10.43 5.48
C MET A 198 6.54 11.34 5.63
N LEU A 199 5.36 10.75 5.90
CA LEU A 199 4.12 11.49 6.11
C LEU A 199 4.20 12.35 7.38
N GLY A 200 4.78 11.82 8.47
CA GLY A 200 5.00 12.56 9.71
C GLY A 200 5.85 13.82 9.52
N ILE A 201 6.94 13.72 8.76
CA ILE A 201 7.81 14.85 8.42
C ILE A 201 7.04 15.93 7.66
N MET A 202 6.25 15.54 6.66
CA MET A 202 5.47 16.51 5.86
C MET A 202 4.34 17.17 6.66
N ARG A 203 3.65 16.40 7.51
CA ARG A 203 2.63 16.97 8.42
C ARG A 203 3.25 17.98 9.40
N ALA A 204 4.39 17.64 10.00
CA ALA A 204 5.10 18.53 10.90
C ALA A 204 5.53 19.83 10.20
N ALA A 205 5.96 19.75 8.94
CA ALA A 205 6.31 20.93 8.14
C ALA A 205 5.11 21.84 7.87
N HIS A 206 3.95 21.28 7.51
CA HIS A 206 2.72 22.08 7.37
C HIS A 206 2.28 22.71 8.69
N GLN A 207 2.44 21.99 9.80
CA GLN A 207 2.17 22.53 11.14
C GLN A 207 3.13 23.68 11.48
N GLU A 208 4.41 23.54 11.14
CA GLU A 208 5.41 24.59 11.31
C GLU A 208 5.07 25.85 10.49
N VAL A 209 4.59 25.69 9.25
CA VAL A 209 4.10 26.81 8.45
C VAL A 209 2.95 27.52 9.16
N ARG A 210 1.95 26.75 9.65
CA ARG A 210 0.81 27.30 10.39
C ARG A 210 1.25 28.11 11.60
N ASP A 211 2.16 27.58 12.39
CA ASP A 211 2.49 28.15 13.70
C ASP A 211 3.56 29.26 13.64
N LYS A 212 4.44 29.24 12.63
CA LYS A 212 5.58 30.18 12.55
C LYS A 212 5.55 31.16 11.36
N VAL A 213 4.77 30.87 10.32
CA VAL A 213 4.74 31.71 9.10
C VAL A 213 3.44 32.50 9.00
N LEU A 214 2.31 31.88 9.33
CA LEU A 214 1.00 32.50 9.23
C LEU A 214 0.74 33.44 10.41
N THR A 215 -0.02 34.52 10.17
CA THR A 215 -0.64 35.28 11.27
C THR A 215 -1.77 34.46 11.91
N LYS A 216 -2.25 34.89 13.08
CA LYS A 216 -3.36 34.21 13.77
C LYS A 216 -4.61 34.09 12.88
N GLU A 217 -4.98 35.18 12.21
CA GLU A 217 -6.14 35.23 11.31
C GLU A 217 -5.95 34.33 10.09
N GLN A 218 -4.72 34.28 9.55
CA GLN A 218 -4.37 33.38 8.45
C GLN A 218 -4.38 31.92 8.89
N ALA A 219 -3.93 31.60 10.10
CA ALA A 219 -3.94 30.26 10.65
C ALA A 219 -5.38 29.76 10.90
N GLU A 220 -6.27 30.60 11.43
CA GLU A 220 -7.69 30.26 11.58
C GLU A 220 -8.39 30.06 10.22
N ARG A 221 -8.02 30.86 9.21
CA ARG A 221 -8.50 30.67 7.84
C ARG A 221 -7.92 29.39 7.22
N PHE A 222 -6.65 29.09 7.48
CA PHE A 222 -5.98 27.87 7.03
C PHE A 222 -6.70 26.64 7.56
N ASP A 223 -7.01 26.60 8.86
CA ASP A 223 -7.67 25.45 9.50
C ASP A 223 -9.07 25.22 8.92
N ARG A 224 -9.84 26.29 8.66
CA ARG A 224 -11.15 26.20 7.98
C ARG A 224 -11.03 25.67 6.56
N LEU A 225 -10.10 26.22 5.77
CA LEU A 225 -9.83 25.75 4.41
C LEU A 225 -9.38 24.30 4.41
N LEU A 226 -8.49 23.93 5.35
CA LEU A 226 -7.96 22.58 5.47
C LEU A 226 -9.07 21.58 5.79
N ALA A 227 -9.94 21.85 6.75
CA ALA A 227 -11.06 20.97 7.08
C ALA A 227 -11.96 20.73 5.86
N ARG A 228 -12.26 21.79 5.10
CA ARG A 228 -13.02 21.71 3.87
C ARG A 228 -12.32 20.88 2.78
N GLU A 229 -11.04 21.17 2.52
CA GLU A 229 -10.26 20.43 1.52
C GLU A 229 -10.13 18.95 1.89
N ILE A 230 -9.92 18.63 3.17
CA ILE A 230 -9.84 17.23 3.65
C ILE A 230 -11.12 16.47 3.28
N GLU A 231 -12.30 17.03 3.55
CA GLU A 231 -13.56 16.33 3.29
C GLU A 231 -13.77 16.07 1.79
N PHE A 232 -13.52 17.07 0.94
CA PHE A 232 -13.63 16.90 -0.51
C PHE A 232 -12.58 15.93 -1.08
N GLN A 233 -11.35 15.99 -0.59
CA GLN A 233 -10.32 15.04 -1.00
C GLN A 233 -10.70 13.62 -0.56
N ARG A 234 -11.15 13.42 0.68
CA ARG A 234 -11.62 12.10 1.15
C ARG A 234 -12.71 11.53 0.25
N MET A 235 -13.71 12.34 -0.13
CA MET A 235 -14.74 11.91 -1.08
C MET A 235 -14.16 11.55 -2.45
N ARG A 236 -13.27 12.38 -3.02
CA ARG A 236 -12.63 12.06 -4.31
C ARG A 236 -11.81 10.77 -4.27
N TYR A 237 -10.98 10.58 -3.24
CA TYR A 237 -10.19 9.36 -3.11
C TYR A 237 -11.09 8.14 -2.89
N ALA A 238 -12.14 8.26 -2.08
CA ALA A 238 -13.10 7.17 -1.91
C ALA A 238 -13.68 6.72 -3.27
N LEU A 239 -14.03 7.67 -4.15
CA LEU A 239 -14.53 7.39 -5.50
C LEU A 239 -13.49 6.74 -6.40
N GLN A 240 -12.25 7.24 -6.39
CA GLN A 240 -11.15 6.68 -7.20
C GLN A 240 -10.83 5.23 -6.83
N PHE A 241 -10.97 4.87 -5.56
CA PHE A 241 -10.72 3.51 -5.06
C PHE A 241 -11.78 2.49 -5.44
N MET A 242 -12.96 2.93 -5.86
CA MET A 242 -14.06 2.05 -6.25
C MET A 242 -14.05 1.65 -7.72
N GLU A 243 -13.06 2.12 -8.50
CA GLU A 243 -12.90 1.80 -9.93
C GLU A 243 -14.19 2.00 -10.74
N LEU A 244 -14.86 3.13 -10.48
CA LEU A 244 -16.16 3.42 -11.09
C LEU A 244 -16.05 3.51 -12.63
N PRO A 245 -17.07 3.03 -13.37
CA PRO A 245 -17.23 3.32 -14.79
C PRO A 245 -17.09 4.82 -15.07
N ARG A 246 -16.49 5.18 -16.22
CA ARG A 246 -16.17 6.57 -16.57
C ARG A 246 -17.35 7.53 -16.40
N GLU A 247 -18.55 7.11 -16.81
CA GLU A 247 -19.77 7.92 -16.70
C GLU A 247 -20.25 8.11 -15.25
N GLN A 248 -20.10 7.09 -14.39
CA GLN A 248 -20.41 7.23 -12.97
C GLN A 248 -19.39 8.16 -12.30
N ASN A 249 -18.10 8.00 -12.62
CA ASN A 249 -17.04 8.85 -12.09
C ASN A 249 -17.23 10.32 -12.52
N ALA A 250 -17.57 10.58 -13.78
CA ALA A 250 -17.83 11.93 -14.27
C ALA A 250 -19.02 12.60 -13.56
N ARG A 251 -20.09 11.83 -13.29
CA ARG A 251 -21.24 12.33 -12.51
C ARG A 251 -20.85 12.66 -11.07
N ALA A 252 -20.12 11.78 -10.40
CA ALA A 252 -19.65 12.02 -9.03
C ALA A 252 -18.72 13.24 -8.94
N GLU A 253 -17.75 13.37 -9.86
CA GLU A 253 -16.85 14.54 -9.91
C GLU A 253 -17.59 15.85 -10.18
N LYS A 254 -18.65 15.81 -11.00
CA LYS A 254 -19.51 16.99 -11.19
C LYS A 254 -20.20 17.39 -9.90
N ILE A 255 -20.82 16.44 -9.17
CA ILE A 255 -21.46 16.72 -7.88
C ILE A 255 -20.45 17.32 -6.89
N LEU A 256 -19.26 16.73 -6.78
CA LEU A 256 -18.21 17.24 -5.90
C LEU A 256 -17.74 18.64 -6.29
N ARG A 257 -17.60 18.93 -7.59
CA ARG A 257 -17.23 20.25 -8.07
C ARG A 257 -18.31 21.29 -7.78
N ASP A 258 -19.56 20.97 -8.06
CA ASP A 258 -20.70 21.87 -7.83
C ASP A 258 -20.85 22.16 -6.32
N ALA A 259 -20.74 21.13 -5.48
CA ALA A 259 -20.74 21.28 -4.03
C ALA A 259 -19.56 22.11 -3.53
N TYR A 260 -18.36 21.91 -4.08
CA TYR A 260 -17.19 22.69 -3.71
C TYR A 260 -17.38 24.19 -4.00
N THR A 261 -17.85 24.55 -5.20
CA THR A 261 -18.16 25.95 -5.53
C THR A 261 -19.22 26.52 -4.60
N ARG A 262 -20.25 25.74 -4.23
CA ARG A 262 -21.25 26.19 -3.25
C ARG A 262 -20.65 26.41 -1.86
N THR A 263 -19.72 25.56 -1.41
CA THR A 263 -19.03 25.78 -0.13
C THR A 263 -18.16 27.03 -0.12
N GLU A 264 -17.62 27.46 -1.26
CA GLU A 264 -16.89 28.73 -1.34
C GLU A 264 -17.78 29.96 -1.14
N GLN A 265 -19.07 29.82 -1.41
CA GLN A 265 -20.09 30.86 -1.29
C GLN A 265 -20.87 30.80 0.03
N ALA A 266 -20.63 29.77 0.84
CA ALA A 266 -21.32 29.55 2.10
C ALA A 266 -20.98 30.66 3.12
N LYS A 267 -21.98 31.05 3.92
CA LYS A 267 -21.85 32.13 4.91
C LYS A 267 -21.15 31.68 6.18
N ASP A 268 -21.28 30.39 6.52
CA ASP A 268 -20.73 29.82 7.74
C ASP A 268 -20.41 28.32 7.60
N VAL A 269 -19.75 27.79 8.63
CA VAL A 269 -19.29 26.39 8.69
C VAL A 269 -20.48 25.39 8.71
N HIS A 270 -21.64 25.80 9.22
CA HIS A 270 -22.81 24.93 9.25
C HIS A 270 -23.39 24.76 7.84
N GLU A 271 -23.46 25.84 7.07
CA GLU A 271 -23.84 25.80 5.65
C GLU A 271 -22.83 25.00 4.81
N GLU A 272 -21.52 25.20 5.01
CA GLU A 272 -20.48 24.39 4.36
C GLU A 272 -20.69 22.89 4.64
N SER A 273 -20.90 22.54 5.92
CA SER A 273 -21.13 21.15 6.35
C SER A 273 -22.41 20.57 5.75
N ALA A 274 -23.48 21.36 5.63
CA ALA A 274 -24.73 20.92 5.03
C ALA A 274 -24.57 20.63 3.53
N ILE A 275 -23.83 21.46 2.80
CA ILE A 275 -23.53 21.27 1.38
C ILE A 275 -22.69 19.99 1.18
N GLN A 276 -21.67 19.77 1.99
CA GLN A 276 -20.84 18.57 1.94
C GLN A 276 -21.66 17.29 2.20
N ARG A 277 -22.50 17.30 3.24
CA ARG A 277 -23.40 16.17 3.54
C ARG A 277 -24.38 15.90 2.40
N ALA A 278 -24.96 16.95 1.81
CA ALA A 278 -25.86 16.81 0.67
C ALA A 278 -25.15 16.19 -0.54
N ALA A 279 -23.94 16.65 -0.86
CA ALA A 279 -23.14 16.09 -1.95
C ALA A 279 -22.80 14.61 -1.74
N ARG A 280 -22.36 14.26 -0.52
CA ARG A 280 -22.10 12.87 -0.12
C ARG A 280 -23.36 11.99 -0.30
N GLN A 281 -24.51 12.49 0.15
CA GLN A 281 -25.78 11.78 0.04
C GLN A 281 -26.23 11.63 -1.42
N GLU A 282 -26.07 12.66 -2.24
CA GLU A 282 -26.42 12.63 -3.65
C GLU A 282 -25.59 11.59 -4.40
N ILE A 283 -24.28 11.55 -4.17
CA ILE A 283 -23.38 10.53 -4.72
C ILE A 283 -23.84 9.13 -4.29
N ARG A 284 -24.11 8.95 -2.99
CA ARG A 284 -24.53 7.68 -2.41
C ARG A 284 -25.84 7.16 -3.01
N GLN A 285 -26.83 8.03 -3.21
CA GLN A 285 -28.19 7.63 -3.61
C GLN A 285 -28.36 7.55 -5.12
N ASN A 286 -27.68 8.42 -5.88
CA ASN A 286 -27.99 8.64 -7.29
C ASN A 286 -26.85 8.24 -8.25
N VAL A 287 -25.64 7.97 -7.74
CA VAL A 287 -24.48 7.61 -8.59
C VAL A 287 -23.98 6.20 -8.32
N LEU A 288 -23.87 5.82 -7.05
CA LEU A 288 -23.30 4.55 -6.63
C LEU A 288 -24.36 3.44 -6.57
N THR A 289 -23.94 2.20 -6.86
CA THR A 289 -24.75 1.00 -6.52
C THR A 289 -24.76 0.76 -5.01
N GLY A 290 -25.64 -0.12 -4.52
CA GLY A 290 -25.71 -0.44 -3.09
C GLY A 290 -24.37 -0.89 -2.48
N GLU A 291 -23.66 -1.80 -3.14
CA GLU A 291 -22.35 -2.28 -2.68
C GLU A 291 -21.28 -1.17 -2.72
N GLN A 292 -21.28 -0.35 -3.77
CA GLN A 292 -20.36 0.79 -3.89
C GLN A 292 -20.64 1.85 -2.82
N ALA A 293 -21.92 2.14 -2.54
CA ALA A 293 -22.34 3.05 -1.50
C ALA A 293 -21.84 2.60 -0.11
N GLU A 294 -21.91 1.31 0.20
CA GLU A 294 -21.36 0.78 1.45
C GLU A 294 -19.83 0.91 1.52
N LYS A 295 -19.11 0.62 0.42
CA LYS A 295 -17.65 0.79 0.34
C LYS A 295 -17.25 2.25 0.51
N PHE A 296 -17.96 3.17 -0.13
CA PHE A 296 -17.78 4.61 0.00
C PHE A 296 -17.94 5.07 1.44
N GLU A 297 -19.02 4.66 2.10
CA GLU A 297 -19.29 5.03 3.50
C GLU A 297 -18.25 4.45 4.46
N LYS A 298 -17.84 3.18 4.28
CA LYS A 298 -16.74 2.58 5.04
C LYS A 298 -15.43 3.33 4.84
N PHE A 299 -15.15 3.81 3.64
CA PHE A 299 -13.96 4.63 3.39
C PHE A 299 -14.04 5.98 4.09
N LEU A 300 -15.21 6.62 4.17
CA LEU A 300 -15.35 7.93 4.81
C LEU A 300 -15.42 7.87 6.34
N THR A 301 -15.94 6.78 6.92
CA THR A 301 -16.23 6.68 8.37
C THR A 301 -15.13 6.05 9.21
N ARG A 302 -14.12 5.40 8.63
CA ARG A 302 -13.08 4.67 9.39
C ARG A 302 -12.01 5.61 9.99
N GLU A 303 -12.45 6.60 10.77
CA GLU A 303 -11.63 7.31 11.76
C GLU A 303 -12.15 7.00 13.17
N VAL A 304 -11.20 6.71 14.09
CA VAL A 304 -11.33 6.57 15.55
C VAL A 304 -11.87 5.23 16.11
N HIS A 305 -11.28 4.08 15.78
CA HIS A 305 -11.21 2.94 16.72
C HIS A 305 -9.77 2.51 17.06
N GLY A 306 -8.75 3.23 16.54
CA GLY A 306 -7.33 2.96 16.83
C GLY A 306 -6.68 3.93 17.83
N ALA A 307 -7.43 4.85 18.45
CA ALA A 307 -6.89 5.87 19.35
C ALA A 307 -7.59 5.98 20.73
N GLN A 308 -8.49 5.04 21.07
CA GLN A 308 -9.28 5.07 22.32
C GLN A 308 -9.28 3.74 23.10
N SER A 309 -8.19 2.98 23.06
CA SER A 309 -7.97 1.86 23.97
C SER A 309 -6.65 2.00 24.72
N GLN A 310 -6.50 3.12 25.43
CA GLN A 310 -5.88 3.05 26.76
C GLN A 310 -7.02 3.14 27.77
N PRO A 311 -7.34 2.07 28.52
CA PRO A 311 -8.11 2.27 29.74
C PRO A 311 -7.25 3.17 30.63
N ALA A 312 -7.78 4.34 30.98
CA ALA A 312 -7.24 5.14 32.06
C ALA A 312 -7.05 4.20 33.24
N GLY A 313 -5.79 3.95 33.60
CA GLY A 313 -5.44 3.17 34.77
C GLY A 313 -6.17 3.78 35.94
N ARG A 314 -7.17 3.05 36.44
CA ARG A 314 -7.76 3.29 37.74
C ARG A 314 -6.58 3.31 38.71
N SER A 315 -6.35 4.49 39.27
CA SER A 315 -5.67 4.64 40.55
C SER A 315 -6.45 3.80 41.56
N GLU A 316 -6.00 2.56 41.77
CA GLU A 316 -6.31 1.82 42.98
C GLU A 316 -5.60 2.55 44.12
N SER A 317 -6.35 3.43 44.75
CA SER A 317 -6.06 3.87 46.11
C SER A 317 -6.21 2.63 46.99
N ALA A 318 -5.09 2.02 47.37
CA ALA A 318 -5.07 0.95 48.35
C ALA A 318 -5.61 1.47 49.70
N PRO A 319 -6.50 0.73 50.38
CA PRO A 319 -6.86 1.05 51.75
C PRO A 319 -5.79 0.49 52.70
N GLY A 320 -5.18 1.39 53.48
CA GLY A 320 -4.63 1.24 54.83
C GLY A 320 -3.79 0.01 55.23
N SER A 321 -2.66 0.25 55.91
CA SER A 321 -2.40 -0.21 57.30
C SER A 321 -0.92 -0.04 57.66
N HIS A 322 -0.61 0.98 58.47
CA HIS A 322 0.04 0.90 59.79
C HIS A 322 0.44 2.30 60.27
#